data_AF-J8HII1-F1
#
_entry.id   AF-J8HII1-F1
#
_cell.length_a   1.000
_cell.length_b   1.000
_cell.length_c   1.000
_cell.angle_alpha   90.00
_cell.angle_beta   90.00
_cell.angle_gamma   90.00
#
_symmetry.space_group_name_H-M   'P 1'
#
loop_
_entity.id
_entity.type
_entity.pdbx_description
1 polymer ?
#
loop_
_entity_poly.entity_id
_entity_poly.type
_entity_poly.pdbx_seq_one_letter_code
_entity_poly.pdbx_strand_id
1 'polypeptide(L)'
;MSQDMEKQINQLNQELRIVFEKKDRNQAEIQIQRQVEMDFHELRNRNNRLFNRILETWHSDKEVSNFFMNKLQDSQHIERKLTFELENQKETLLKERRDLINLETDLIYRQQRLKREDKA
;
A
#
# COMPACT_ATOMS: atom_id res chain seq x y z
N MET A 1 29.54 -32.12 -0.29
CA MET A 1 28.23 -31.98 0.37
C MET A 1 27.90 -33.12 1.31
N SER A 2 27.83 -32.81 2.60
CA SER A 2 27.14 -33.63 3.61
C SER A 2 25.63 -33.60 3.35
N GLN A 3 24.94 -34.71 3.62
CA GLN A 3 23.46 -34.78 3.54
C GLN A 3 22.77 -33.71 4.41
N ASP A 4 23.43 -33.25 5.47
CA ASP A 4 22.92 -32.19 6.33
C ASP A 4 22.98 -30.80 5.66
N MET A 5 24.08 -30.49 4.97
CA MET A 5 24.21 -29.23 4.22
C MET A 5 23.23 -29.15 3.05
N GLU A 6 22.98 -30.26 2.36
CA GLU A 6 22.00 -30.33 1.28
C GLU A 6 20.57 -30.07 1.77
N LYS A 7 20.21 -30.61 2.95
CA LYS A 7 18.93 -30.31 3.60
C LYS A 7 18.79 -28.83 3.97
N GLN A 8 19.83 -28.22 4.53
CA GLN A 8 19.84 -26.81 4.90
C GLN A 8 19.71 -25.88 3.68
N ILE A 9 20.42 -26.20 2.58
CA ILE A 9 20.31 -25.44 1.32
C ILE A 9 18.91 -25.55 0.74
N ASN A 10 18.30 -26.74 0.76
CA ASN A 10 16.94 -26.95 0.28
C ASN A 10 15.89 -26.18 1.12
N GLN A 11 16.07 -26.13 2.44
CA GLN A 11 15.24 -25.30 3.32
C GLN A 11 15.35 -23.81 2.97
N LEU A 12 16.57 -23.28 2.81
CA LEU A 12 16.78 -21.89 2.42
C LEU A 12 16.18 -21.57 1.04
N ASN A 13 16.27 -22.50 0.08
CA ASN A 13 15.65 -22.33 -1.24
C ASN A 13 14.13 -22.25 -1.14
N GLN A 14 13.52 -23.05 -0.27
CA GLN A 14 12.08 -23.01 -0.02
C GLN A 14 11.66 -21.69 0.64
N GLU A 15 12.42 -21.21 1.63
CA GLU A 15 12.17 -19.92 2.27
C GLU A 15 12.30 -18.76 1.27
N LEU A 16 13.35 -18.75 0.45
CA LEU A 16 13.54 -17.76 -0.62
C LEU A 16 12.36 -17.75 -1.60
N ARG A 17 11.88 -18.93 -2.01
CA ARG A 17 10.70 -19.04 -2.87
C ARG A 17 9.46 -18.39 -2.23
N ILE A 18 9.20 -18.66 -0.96
CA ILE A 18 8.08 -18.06 -0.23
C ILE A 18 8.22 -16.53 -0.16
N VAL A 19 9.45 -16.02 0.08
CA VAL A 19 9.72 -14.59 0.09
C VAL A 19 9.46 -13.94 -1.27
N PHE A 20 9.87 -14.59 -2.37
CA PHE A 20 9.55 -14.13 -3.72
C PHE A 20 8.04 -14.04 -3.96
N GLU A 21 7.29 -15.09 -3.63
CA GLU A 21 5.83 -15.09 -3.77
C GLU A 21 5.16 -13.97 -2.94
N LYS A 22 5.67 -13.70 -1.73
CA LYS A 22 5.18 -12.58 -0.90
C LYS A 22 5.52 -11.23 -1.49
N LYS A 23 6.72 -11.05 -2.05
CA LYS A 23 7.13 -9.80 -2.72
C LYS A 23 6.25 -9.52 -3.93
N ASP A 24 5.94 -10.53 -4.73
CA ASP A 24 5.07 -10.39 -5.90
C ASP A 24 3.66 -9.95 -5.50
N ARG A 25 3.10 -10.56 -4.45
CA ARG A 25 1.80 -10.17 -3.89
C ARG A 25 1.81 -8.74 -3.35
N ASN A 26 2.80 -8.41 -2.50
CA ASN A 26 2.94 -7.06 -1.94
C ASN A 26 3.11 -6.01 -3.05
N GLN A 27 3.85 -6.32 -4.12
CA GLN A 27 3.98 -5.44 -5.27
C GLN A 27 2.64 -5.24 -6.00
N ALA A 28 1.85 -6.30 -6.19
CA ALA A 28 0.51 -6.20 -6.77
C ALA A 28 -0.42 -5.34 -5.89
N GLU A 29 -0.40 -5.54 -4.58
CA GLU A 29 -1.17 -4.75 -3.62
C GLU A 29 -0.76 -3.27 -3.62
N ILE A 30 0.53 -2.96 -3.75
CA ILE A 30 1.00 -1.57 -3.92
C ILE A 30 0.42 -0.93 -5.19
N GLN A 31 0.31 -1.69 -6.30
CA GLN A 31 -0.28 -1.14 -7.54
C GLN A 31 -1.79 -0.91 -7.38
N ILE A 32 -2.50 -1.84 -6.75
CA ILE A 32 -3.92 -1.69 -6.44
C ILE A 32 -4.12 -0.46 -5.55
N GLN A 33 -3.32 -0.30 -4.50
CA GLN A 33 -3.38 0.84 -3.59
C GLN A 33 -3.18 2.17 -4.33
N ARG A 34 -2.22 2.24 -5.26
CA ARG A 34 -2.01 3.44 -6.09
C ARG A 34 -3.23 3.77 -6.94
N GLN A 35 -3.86 2.76 -7.54
CA GLN A 35 -5.07 2.98 -8.33
C GLN A 35 -6.22 3.50 -7.46
N VAL A 36 -6.41 2.91 -6.27
CA VAL A 36 -7.43 3.37 -5.31
C VAL A 36 -7.17 4.82 -4.87
N GLU A 37 -5.92 5.20 -4.61
CA GLU A 37 -5.56 6.60 -4.31
C GLU A 37 -5.90 7.55 -5.47
N MET A 38 -5.60 7.15 -6.71
CA MET A 38 -5.93 7.94 -7.90
C MET A 38 -7.44 8.13 -8.06
N ASP A 39 -8.21 7.04 -7.95
CA ASP A 39 -9.66 7.07 -8.07
C ASP A 39 -10.28 7.93 -6.97
N PHE A 40 -9.76 7.84 -5.74
CA PHE A 40 -10.17 8.69 -4.62
C PHE A 40 -9.91 10.18 -4.91
N HIS A 41 -8.72 10.53 -5.41
CA HIS A 41 -8.41 11.90 -5.78
C HIS A 41 -9.30 12.43 -6.91
N GLU A 42 -9.63 11.60 -7.89
CA GLU A 42 -10.55 11.96 -8.95
C GLU A 42 -11.96 12.22 -8.40
N LEU A 43 -12.48 11.31 -7.57
CA LEU A 43 -13.80 11.44 -6.96
C LEU A 43 -13.89 12.72 -6.13
N ARG A 44 -12.88 12.98 -5.30
CA ARG A 44 -12.76 14.20 -4.49
C ARG A 44 -12.79 15.46 -5.35
N ASN A 45 -12.05 15.48 -6.46
CA ASN A 45 -12.04 16.61 -7.37
C ASN A 45 -13.39 16.84 -8.04
N ARG A 46 -14.07 15.76 -8.47
CA ARG A 46 -15.42 15.84 -9.03
C ARG A 46 -16.42 16.38 -8.00
N ASN A 47 -16.33 15.89 -6.77
CA ASN A 47 -17.16 16.32 -5.66
C ASN A 47 -17.00 17.82 -5.36
N ASN A 48 -15.77 18.29 -5.23
CA ASN A 48 -15.48 19.72 -5.01
C ASN A 48 -16.04 20.61 -6.12
N ARG A 49 -15.91 20.21 -7.39
CA ARG A 49 -16.48 20.95 -8.52
C ARG A 49 -18.01 21.01 -8.45
N LEU A 50 -18.66 19.91 -8.08
CA LEU A 50 -20.12 19.87 -7.94
C LEU A 50 -20.60 20.80 -6.83
N PHE A 51 -19.98 20.75 -5.64
CA PHE A 51 -20.33 21.62 -4.54
C PHE A 51 -20.10 23.10 -4.87
N ASN A 52 -18.98 23.44 -5.50
CA ASN A 52 -18.72 24.82 -5.94
C ASN A 52 -19.82 25.33 -6.86
N ARG A 53 -20.20 24.54 -7.88
CA ARG A 53 -21.26 24.92 -8.82
C ARG A 53 -22.62 25.09 -8.14
N ILE A 54 -22.97 24.20 -7.21
CA ILE A 54 -24.23 24.27 -6.46
C ILE A 54 -24.25 25.52 -5.59
N LEU A 55 -23.18 25.77 -4.84
CA LEU A 55 -23.09 26.93 -3.96
C LEU A 55 -23.07 28.25 -4.74
N GLU A 56 -22.41 28.29 -5.91
CA GLU A 56 -22.48 29.43 -6.84
C GLU A 56 -23.90 29.66 -7.39
N THR A 57 -24.69 28.60 -7.59
CA THR A 57 -26.04 28.74 -8.16
C THR A 57 -27.05 29.19 -7.11
N TRP A 58 -26.94 28.65 -5.91
CA TRP A 58 -27.95 28.81 -4.86
C TRP A 58 -27.51 29.75 -3.73
N HIS A 59 -26.45 30.54 -3.92
CA HIS A 59 -25.91 31.42 -2.87
C HIS A 59 -26.93 32.44 -2.34
N SER A 60 -27.92 32.83 -3.15
CA SER A 60 -28.94 33.82 -2.80
C SER A 60 -30.02 33.25 -1.88
N ASP A 61 -30.20 31.92 -1.87
CA ASP A 61 -31.10 31.24 -0.96
C ASP A 61 -30.33 30.78 0.28
N LYS A 62 -30.61 31.43 1.40
CA LYS A 62 -29.90 31.19 2.66
C LYS A 62 -30.12 29.78 3.20
N GLU A 63 -31.32 29.21 3.04
CA GLU A 63 -31.65 27.89 3.57
C GLU A 63 -30.96 26.81 2.74
N VAL A 64 -31.07 26.90 1.41
CA VAL A 64 -30.44 25.96 0.48
C VAL A 64 -28.92 26.06 0.55
N SER A 65 -28.37 27.26 0.61
CA SER A 65 -26.92 27.49 0.75
C SER A 65 -26.38 26.86 2.05
N ASN A 66 -27.05 27.09 3.19
CA ASN A 66 -26.65 26.48 4.47
C ASN A 66 -26.74 24.95 4.43
N PHE A 67 -27.77 24.38 3.81
CA PHE A 67 -27.91 22.94 3.64
C PHE A 67 -26.71 22.33 2.90
N PHE A 68 -26.33 22.90 1.76
CA PHE A 68 -25.19 22.40 0.97
C PHE A 68 -23.84 22.66 1.64
N MET A 69 -23.68 23.75 2.38
CA MET A 69 -22.47 24.00 3.17
C MET A 69 -22.27 22.93 4.26
N ASN A 70 -23.34 22.53 4.95
CA ASN A 70 -23.28 21.44 5.92
C ASN A 70 -22.91 20.11 5.25
N LYS A 71 -23.50 19.81 4.08
CA LYS A 71 -23.14 18.60 3.31
C LYS A 71 -21.70 18.60 2.79
N LEU A 72 -21.18 19.76 2.40
CA LEU A 72 -19.78 19.90 2.04
C LEU A 72 -18.88 19.62 3.24
N GLN A 73 -19.23 20.13 4.43
CA GLN A 73 -18.47 19.84 5.66
C GLN A 73 -18.50 18.35 6.02
N ASP A 74 -19.66 17.71 5.96
CA ASP A 74 -19.81 16.25 6.18
C ASP A 74 -18.90 15.47 5.21
N SER A 75 -18.95 15.83 3.93
CA SER A 75 -18.14 15.22 2.89
C SER A 75 -16.64 15.41 3.14
N GLN A 76 -16.21 16.61 3.50
CA GLN A 76 -14.82 16.91 3.82
C GLN A 76 -14.32 16.12 5.04
N HIS A 77 -15.19 15.89 6.03
CA HIS A 77 -14.85 15.05 7.17
C HIS A 77 -14.59 13.60 6.75
N ILE A 78 -15.46 13.03 5.92
CA ILE A 78 -15.29 11.70 5.36
C ILE A 78 -14.01 11.62 4.51
N GLU A 79 -13.77 12.60 3.63
CA GLU A 79 -12.56 12.68 2.81
C GLU A 79 -11.28 12.64 3.64
N ARG A 80 -11.22 13.40 4.75
CA ARG A 80 -10.06 13.38 5.65
C ARG A 80 -9.84 12.00 6.25
N LYS A 81 -10.91 11.36 6.74
CA LYS A 81 -10.82 10.02 7.32
C LYS A 81 -10.28 9.01 6.30
N LEU A 82 -10.84 9.01 5.08
CA LEU A 82 -10.39 8.13 3.99
C LEU A 82 -8.95 8.42 3.58
N THR A 83 -8.54 9.68 3.57
CA THR A 83 -7.14 10.06 3.26
C THR A 83 -6.18 9.40 4.25
N PHE A 84 -6.47 9.50 5.55
CA PHE A 84 -5.64 8.86 6.58
C PHE A 84 -5.61 7.32 6.45
N GLU A 85 -6.75 6.70 6.15
CA GLU A 85 -6.83 5.25 5.96
C GLU A 85 -5.98 4.79 4.77
N LEU A 86 -6.05 5.50 3.63
CA LEU A 86 -5.25 5.21 2.44
C LEU A 86 -3.75 5.40 2.69
N GLU A 87 -3.36 6.48 3.37
CA GLU A 87 -1.97 6.74 3.74
C GLU A 87 -1.41 5.65 4.65
N ASN A 88 -2.20 5.21 5.64
CA ASN A 88 -1.79 4.15 6.57
C ASN A 88 -1.63 2.79 5.87
N GLN A 89 -2.56 2.44 4.97
CA GLN A 89 -2.46 1.23 4.15
C GLN A 89 -1.20 1.24 3.28
N LYS A 90 -0.93 2.37 2.62
CA LYS A 90 0.28 2.54 1.82
C LYS A 90 1.55 2.40 2.65
N GLU A 91 1.63 3.03 3.81
CA GLU A 91 2.81 2.91 4.66
C GLU A 91 3.02 1.47 5.14
N THR A 92 1.93 0.76 5.47
CA THR A 92 1.97 -0.66 5.83
C THR A 92 2.56 -1.51 4.70
N LEU A 93 2.07 -1.34 3.47
CA LEU A 93 2.56 -2.06 2.31
C LEU A 93 4.04 -1.75 2.01
N LEU A 94 4.44 -0.48 2.13
CA LEU A 94 5.84 -0.07 1.93
C LEU A 94 6.77 -0.57 3.03
N LYS A 95 6.28 -0.70 4.27
CA LYS A 95 7.01 -1.33 5.36
C LYS A 95 7.19 -2.82 5.10
N GLU A 96 6.12 -3.53 4.76
CA GLU A 96 6.21 -4.95 4.42
C GLU A 96 7.19 -5.19 3.26
N ARG A 97 7.17 -4.36 2.22
CA ARG A 97 8.15 -4.44 1.13
C ARG A 97 9.59 -4.35 1.62
N ARG A 98 9.87 -3.42 2.54
CA ARG A 98 11.21 -3.25 3.14
C ARG A 98 11.60 -4.49 3.95
N ASP A 99 10.69 -5.00 4.76
CA ASP A 99 10.91 -6.18 5.59
C ASP A 99 11.19 -7.42 4.73
N LEU A 100 10.46 -7.60 3.62
CA LEU A 100 10.69 -8.67 2.66
C LEU A 100 12.04 -8.57 1.94
N ILE A 101 12.48 -7.36 1.58
CA ILE A 101 13.81 -7.13 0.97
C ILE A 101 14.94 -7.46 1.96
N ASN A 102 14.79 -7.05 3.21
CA ASN A 102 15.75 -7.36 4.27
C ASN A 102 15.85 -8.87 4.48
N LEU A 103 14.69 -9.55 4.58
CA LEU A 103 14.63 -10.99 4.74
C LEU A 103 15.27 -11.74 3.57
N GLU A 104 14.98 -11.34 2.33
CA GLU A 104 15.62 -11.90 1.14
C GLU A 104 17.15 -11.76 1.19
N THR A 105 17.63 -10.56 1.57
CA THR A 105 19.06 -10.27 1.67
C THR A 105 19.74 -11.17 2.69
N ASP A 106 19.13 -11.34 3.86
CA ASP A 106 19.62 -12.22 4.93
C ASP A 106 19.68 -13.69 4.47
N LEU A 107 18.64 -14.16 3.77
CA LEU A 107 18.57 -15.53 3.25
C LEU A 107 19.63 -15.77 2.17
N ILE A 108 19.82 -14.83 1.24
CA ILE A 108 20.88 -14.89 0.22
C ILE A 108 22.25 -14.94 0.89
N TYR A 109 22.49 -14.10 1.90
CA TYR A 109 23.75 -14.09 2.64
C TYR A 109 24.03 -15.45 3.31
N ARG A 110 23.05 -16.02 4.01
CA ARG A 110 23.18 -17.36 4.63
C ARG A 110 23.46 -18.44 3.59
N GLN A 111 22.75 -18.41 2.47
CA GLN A 111 22.95 -19.37 1.39
C GLN A 111 24.37 -19.29 0.79
N GLN A 112 24.90 -18.07 0.61
CA GLN A 112 26.28 -17.88 0.14
C GLN A 112 27.31 -18.38 1.16
N ARG A 113 27.07 -18.16 2.45
CA ARG A 113 27.97 -18.63 3.51
C ARG A 113 28.07 -20.16 3.52
N LEU A 114 26.94 -20.86 3.47
CA LEU A 114 26.90 -22.32 3.38
C LEU A 114 27.60 -22.87 2.13
N LYS A 115 27.42 -22.21 0.97
CA LYS A 115 28.13 -22.60 -0.27
C LYS A 115 29.64 -22.38 -0.22
N ARG A 116 30.14 -21.48 0.63
CA ARG A 116 31.58 -21.28 0.86
C ARG A 116 32.12 -22.30 1.85
N GLU A 117 31.35 -22.60 2.90
CA GLU A 117 31.67 -23.64 3.90
C GLU A 117 31.73 -25.05 3.27
N ASP A 118 30.91 -25.36 2.26
CA ASP A 118 30.99 -26.64 1.51
C ASP A 118 32.21 -26.74 0.57
N LYS A 119 32.87 -25.62 0.25
CA LYS A 119 34.05 -25.55 -0.63
C LYS A 119 35.39 -25.54 0.12
N ALA A 120 35.36 -25.39 1.44
CA ALA A 120 36.54 -25.37 2.32
C ALA A 120 36.76 -26.75 2.93
#